data_AF-A0A2D8KKX3-F1
#
_entry.id   AF-A0A2D8KKX3-F1
#
_cell.length_a   1.000
_cell.length_b   1.000
_cell.length_c   1.000
_cell.angle_alpha   90.00
_cell.angle_beta   90.00
_cell.angle_gamma   90.00
#
_symmetry.space_group_name_H-M   'P 1'
#
loop_
_entity.id
_entity.type
_entity.pdbx_description
1 polymer ?
#
loop_
_entity_poly.entity_id
_entity_poly.type
_entity_poly.pdbx_seq_one_letter_code
_entity_poly.pdbx_strand_id
1 'polypeptide(L)'
;MNRITEMLGCKYPIIQAPMGWIARSQLASAVSNAGGFGIIETSSGEVDQCKEEIRKMAALTNSPFGVNLPILFLSDESMLEVVIGENIKFV
;
A
#
# COMPACT_ATOMS: atom_id res chain seq x y z
N MET A 1 5.81 20.35 13.33
CA MET A 1 5.44 19.48 12.19
C MET A 1 4.32 18.54 12.63
N ASN A 2 3.51 18.00 11.70
CA ASN A 2 2.48 17.01 12.05
C ASN A 2 3.15 15.63 12.27
N ARG A 3 2.75 14.91 13.32
CA ARG A 3 3.36 13.62 13.71
C ARG A 3 3.19 12.52 12.64
N ILE A 4 2.07 12.53 11.93
CA ILE A 4 1.78 11.54 10.88
C ILE A 4 2.62 11.80 9.64
N THR A 5 2.75 13.06 9.22
CA THR A 5 3.60 13.42 8.08
C THR A 5 5.07 13.09 8.33
N GLU A 6 5.54 13.26 9.58
CA GLU A 6 6.91 12.89 9.98
C GLU A 6 7.11 11.37 9.97
N MET A 7 6.17 10.60 10.52
CA MET A 7 6.24 9.14 10.57
C MET A 7 6.16 8.49 9.19
N LEU A 8 5.28 8.99 8.32
CA LEU A 8 4.99 8.38 7.01
C LEU A 8 5.83 8.96 5.87
N GLY A 9 6.47 10.11 6.07
CA GLY A 9 7.21 10.82 5.02
C GLY A 9 6.32 11.44 3.94
N CYS A 10 5.02 11.63 4.20
CA CYS A 10 4.09 12.27 3.26
C CYS A 10 3.94 13.78 3.53
N LYS A 11 3.46 14.52 2.53
CA LYS A 11 3.28 15.98 2.61
C LYS A 11 2.02 16.38 3.37
N TYR A 12 0.95 15.62 3.18
CA TYR A 12 -0.36 15.88 3.76
C TYR A 12 -0.73 14.73 4.70
N PRO A 13 -1.28 15.01 5.91
CA PRO A 13 -1.75 14.00 6.85
C PRO A 13 -3.10 13.41 6.39
N ILE A 14 -3.17 13.01 5.12
CA ILE A 14 -4.33 12.43 4.45
C ILE A 14 -3.91 11.03 4.00
N ILE A 15 -4.58 10.03 4.55
CA ILE A 15 -4.34 8.62 4.25
C ILE A 15 -5.55 8.12 3.47
N GLN A 16 -5.32 7.56 2.28
CA GLN A 16 -6.39 6.94 1.51
C GLN A 16 -6.72 5.55 2.09
N ALA A 17 -7.99 5.34 2.42
CA ALA A 17 -8.46 4.10 3.03
C ALA A 17 -8.40 2.91 2.06
N PRO A 18 -7.83 1.75 2.44
CA PRO A 18 -7.67 0.58 1.57
C PRO A 18 -9.01 -0.13 1.35
N MET A 19 -9.77 0.31 0.35
CA MET A 19 -11.08 -0.23 -0.01
C MET A 19 -10.93 -1.40 -0.99
N GLY A 20 -11.46 -2.57 -0.64
CA GLY A 20 -11.44 -3.77 -1.48
C GLY A 20 -11.93 -3.51 -2.91
N TRP A 21 -11.27 -4.13 -3.89
CA TRP A 21 -11.43 -3.96 -5.34
C TRP A 21 -11.08 -2.59 -5.90
N ILE A 22 -10.97 -1.55 -5.07
CA ILE A 22 -10.83 -0.16 -5.49
C ILE A 22 -9.38 0.32 -5.31
N ALA A 23 -8.80 0.08 -4.13
CA ALA A 23 -7.51 0.64 -3.72
C ALA A 23 -6.32 -0.17 -4.27
N ARG A 24 -6.22 -0.22 -5.60
CA ARG A 24 -5.10 -0.83 -6.33
C ARG A 24 -3.97 0.16 -6.59
N SER A 25 -2.89 -0.31 -7.22
CA SER A 25 -1.65 0.47 -7.45
C SER A 25 -1.93 1.83 -8.10
N GLN A 26 -2.88 1.91 -9.04
CA GLN A 26 -3.22 3.17 -9.71
C GLN A 26 -3.80 4.23 -8.76
N LEU A 27 -4.74 3.85 -7.88
CA LEU A 27 -5.33 4.79 -6.93
C LEU A 27 -4.32 5.17 -5.84
N ALA A 28 -3.68 4.17 -5.24
CA ALA A 28 -2.72 4.40 -4.17
C ALA A 28 -1.55 5.28 -4.65
N SER A 29 -0.99 5.01 -5.84
CA SER A 29 0.13 5.79 -6.39
C SER A 29 -0.29 7.22 -6.71
N ALA A 30 -1.49 7.44 -7.26
CA ALA A 30 -2.00 8.78 -7.50
C ALA A 30 -2.09 9.60 -6.21
N VAL A 31 -2.56 8.99 -5.10
CA VAL A 31 -2.61 9.65 -3.79
C VAL A 31 -1.22 9.95 -3.25
N SER A 32 -0.29 8.99 -3.29
CA SER A 32 1.09 9.17 -2.84
C SER A 32 1.84 10.23 -3.67
N ASN A 33 1.61 10.27 -4.99
CA ASN A 33 2.18 11.29 -5.88
C ASN A 33 1.59 12.69 -5.64
N ALA A 34 0.32 12.78 -5.24
CA ALA A 34 -0.29 14.04 -4.84
C ALA A 34 0.19 14.54 -3.46
N GLY A 35 0.95 13.72 -2.73
CA GLY A 35 1.53 14.06 -1.42
C GLY A 35 0.74 13.55 -0.22
N GLY A 36 -0.34 12.80 -0.43
CA GLY A 36 -0.98 12.00 0.62
C GLY A 36 -0.21 10.70 0.87
N PHE A 37 -0.86 9.76 1.58
CA PHE A 37 -0.33 8.42 1.78
C PHE A 37 -1.32 7.39 1.21
N GLY A 38 -0.96 6.77 0.08
CA GLY A 38 -1.74 5.71 -0.55
C GLY A 38 -1.53 4.36 0.14
N ILE A 39 -2.59 3.55 0.20
CA ILE A 39 -2.52 2.19 0.75
C ILE A 39 -3.14 1.22 -0.25
N ILE A 40 -2.35 0.22 -0.67
CA ILE A 40 -2.82 -0.88 -1.51
C ILE A 40 -3.65 -1.84 -0.65
N GLU A 41 -4.83 -2.19 -1.13
CA GLU A 41 -5.64 -3.27 -0.57
C GLU A 41 -5.22 -4.64 -1.10
N THR A 42 -5.26 -5.65 -0.23
CA THR A 42 -4.96 -7.05 -0.59
C THR A 42 -6.07 -8.02 -0.17
N SER A 43 -7.28 -7.53 0.11
CA SER A 43 -8.41 -8.35 0.58
C SER A 43 -9.30 -8.89 -0.51
N SER A 44 -9.15 -8.36 -1.72
CA SER A 44 -10.00 -8.71 -2.85
C SER A 44 -9.19 -9.37 -3.95
N GLY A 45 -9.76 -10.35 -4.62
CA GLY A 45 -9.12 -11.07 -5.74
C GLY A 45 -8.08 -12.11 -5.29
N GLU A 46 -7.39 -12.66 -6.29
CA GLU A 46 -6.38 -13.70 -6.07
C GLU A 46 -5.10 -13.13 -5.44
N VAL A 47 -4.49 -13.91 -4.55
CA VAL A 47 -3.25 -13.51 -3.83
C VAL A 47 -2.15 -13.03 -4.78
N ASP A 48 -1.97 -13.71 -5.90
CA ASP A 48 -0.94 -13.34 -6.88
C ASP A 48 -1.24 -12.01 -7.59
N GLN A 49 -2.52 -11.67 -7.78
CA GLN A 49 -2.89 -10.35 -8.30
C GLN A 49 -2.57 -9.25 -7.29
N CYS A 50 -2.84 -9.48 -6.01
CA CYS A 50 -2.48 -8.55 -4.94
C CYS A 50 -0.96 -8.32 -4.86
N LYS A 51 -0.15 -9.39 -4.95
CA LYS A 51 1.31 -9.29 -4.99
C LYS A 51 1.78 -8.45 -6.19
N GLU A 52 1.17 -8.66 -7.35
CA GLU A 52 1.50 -7.91 -8.55
C GLU A 52 1.15 -6.42 -8.42
N GLU A 53 0.05 -6.08 -7.75
CA GLU A 53 -0.28 -4.68 -7.47
C GLU A 53 0.76 -3.98 -6.59
N ILE A 54 1.32 -4.70 -5.59
CA ILE A 54 2.42 -4.17 -4.78
C ILE A 54 3.66 -3.90 -5.65
N ARG A 55 4.03 -4.82 -6.55
CA ARG A 55 5.17 -4.65 -7.46
C ARG A 55 4.98 -3.51 -8.46
N LYS A 56 3.78 -3.40 -9.05
CA LYS A 56 3.43 -2.29 -9.98
C LYS A 56 3.57 -0.93 -9.32
N MET A 57 3.33 -0.83 -8.02
CA MET A 57 3.45 0.42 -7.27
C MET A 57 4.82 1.09 -7.44
N ALA A 58 5.90 0.30 -7.45
CA ALA A 58 7.26 0.79 -7.61
C ALA A 58 7.51 1.48 -8.97
N ALA A 59 6.75 1.12 -10.00
CA ALA A 59 6.81 1.77 -11.31
C ALA A 59 5.98 3.07 -11.38
N LEU A 60 5.03 3.26 -10.46
CA LEU A 60 4.07 4.36 -10.49
C LEU A 60 4.40 5.49 -9.51
N THR A 61 5.22 5.23 -8.50
CA THR A 61 5.58 6.26 -7.51
C THR A 61 6.92 5.99 -6.83
N ASN A 62 7.66 7.06 -6.57
CA ASN A 62 8.82 7.07 -5.66
C ASN A 62 8.44 7.56 -4.26
N SER A 63 7.17 7.91 -4.03
CA SER A 63 6.66 8.38 -2.74
C SER A 63 6.38 7.19 -1.81
N PRO A 64 6.44 7.40 -0.47
CA PRO A 64 6.03 6.39 0.49
C PRO A 64 4.58 5.93 0.29
N PHE A 65 4.33 4.65 0.57
CA PHE A 65 3.01 4.04 0.54
C PHE A 65 2.95 2.86 1.52
N GLY A 66 1.74 2.35 1.75
CA GLY A 66 1.51 1.17 2.59
C GLY A 66 0.71 0.07 1.90
N VAL A 67 0.57 -1.05 2.58
CA VAL A 67 -0.20 -2.22 2.12
C VAL A 67 -1.07 -2.71 3.26
N ASN A 68 -2.39 -2.78 3.06
CA ASN A 68 -3.29 -3.35 4.05
C ASN A 68 -3.28 -4.89 3.94
N LEU A 69 -2.98 -5.57 5.05
CA LEU A 69 -3.06 -7.03 5.18
C LEU A 69 -4.32 -7.47 5.93
N PRO A 70 -5.25 -8.17 5.28
CA PRO A 70 -6.47 -8.66 5.90
C PRO A 70 -6.18 -9.98 6.65
N ILE A 71 -5.66 -9.88 7.87
CA ILE A 71 -5.08 -11.00 8.65
C ILE A 71 -5.96 -12.26 8.69
N LEU A 72 -7.29 -12.11 8.80
CA LEU A 72 -8.23 -13.23 8.85
C LEU A 72 -8.30 -14.06 7.55
N PHE A 73 -7.80 -13.51 6.43
CA PHE A 73 -7.92 -14.09 5.11
C PHE A 73 -6.55 -14.44 4.49
N LEU A 74 -5.46 -14.28 5.24
CA LEU A 74 -4.15 -14.75 4.80
C LEU A 74 -4.11 -16.27 4.88
N SER A 75 -3.84 -16.93 3.74
CA SER A 75 -3.72 -18.38 3.65
C SER A 75 -2.37 -18.91 4.14
N ASP A 76 -1.33 -18.08 4.03
CA ASP A 76 0.07 -18.43 4.27
C ASP A 76 0.93 -17.14 4.40
N GLU A 77 2.24 -17.31 4.56
CA GLU A 77 3.21 -16.22 4.75
C GLU A 77 3.62 -15.52 3.45
N SER A 78 3.20 -15.98 2.27
CA SER A 78 3.72 -15.47 0.99
C SER A 78 3.43 -14.00 0.74
N MET A 79 2.38 -13.44 1.33
CA MET A 79 2.12 -11.99 1.27
C MET A 79 3.09 -11.20 2.15
N LEU A 80 3.44 -11.74 3.33
CA LEU A 80 4.44 -11.14 4.22
C LEU A 80 5.81 -11.12 3.55
N GLU A 81 6.18 -12.21 2.86
CA GLU A 81 7.43 -12.27 2.10
C GLU A 81 7.52 -11.17 1.03
N VAL A 82 6.41 -10.89 0.33
CA VAL A 82 6.36 -9.81 -0.67
C VAL A 82 6.45 -8.44 -0.01
N VAL A 83 5.71 -8.20 1.08
CA VAL A 83 5.77 -6.93 1.83
C VAL A 83 7.19 -6.65 2.34
N ILE A 84 7.87 -7.67 2.87
CA ILE A 84 9.25 -7.57 3.35
C ILE A 84 10.21 -7.35 2.16
N GLY A 85 10.07 -8.14 1.10
CA GLY A 85 10.93 -8.07 -0.09
C GLY A 85 10.86 -6.73 -0.83
N GLU A 86 9.66 -6.14 -0.91
CA GLU A 86 9.42 -4.81 -1.50
C GLU A 86 9.68 -3.66 -0.50
N ASN A 87 10.21 -3.96 0.69
CA ASN A 87 10.60 -2.98 1.70
C ASN A 87 9.46 -2.06 2.16
N ILE A 88 8.23 -2.57 2.21
CA ILE A 88 7.05 -1.82 2.64
C ILE A 88 7.15 -1.53 4.14
N LYS A 89 6.97 -0.26 4.52
CA LYS A 89 7.18 0.20 5.92
C LYS A 89 5.91 0.40 6.72
N PHE A 90 4.76 0.48 6.05
CA PHE A 90 3.46 0.66 6.69
C PHE A 90 2.50 -0.43 6.23
N VAL A 91 1.94 -1.15 7.20
CA VAL A 91 1.00 -2.25 7.01
C VAL A 91 -0.21 -2.03 7.90
#